data_AF-A0A395HVK2-F1
#
_entry.id   AF-A0A395HVK2-F1
#
_cell.length_a   1.000
_cell.length_b   1.000
_cell.length_c   1.000
_cell.angle_alpha   90.00
_cell.angle_beta   90.00
_cell.angle_gamma   90.00
#
_symmetry.space_group_name_H-M   'P 1'
#
loop_
_entity.id
_entity.type
_entity.pdbx_description
1 polymer ?
#
loop_
_entity_poly.entity_id
_entity_poly.type
_entity_poly.pdbx_seq_one_letter_code
_entity_poly.pdbx_strand_id
1 'polypeptide(L)'
;MWKPNRLVSSVADLQNGRCLSCQLRTATAYLHKPALRYYTNGKTSSKASAPSKATDASKRAVASKPIYSPTASKIPSLSTSQPGDKDFVPPSLDRPIGSTVPPQEGQNTGVDDRSFRQRRDDFVNYERHLERRKELANQVIQPYFRDWSNMRHHSGKTFRSNTRLFKRDKALYFPNMCGLTLASAGKPRHTTPLFRGRITVVSLFSGLWAETQAATFTHADKNPGLYEAFRAAGGDKDKDGSVVQKVDINLEENVLKRMLVRMFMGSMRKKLPAAQHERYFLVSKGVDRSLKEMIGMMNSKVGYVYLLDENCRIRWAGSGNAEPQELEALNNGVRKLVQERRVSVESETPAAEWASEEKGEQVKKARVVMP
;
A
#
# COMPACT_ATOMS: atom_id res chain seq x y z
N MET A 1 -60.99 -12.66 -47.20
CA MET A 1 -61.74 -13.33 -46.13
C MET A 1 -60.95 -13.16 -44.83
N TRP A 2 -61.59 -12.55 -43.81
CA TRP A 2 -61.25 -12.54 -42.37
C TRP A 2 -60.01 -11.71 -41.95
N LYS A 3 -60.18 -10.44 -41.58
CA LYS A 3 -60.57 -9.84 -40.27
C LYS A 3 -59.41 -9.71 -39.26
N PRO A 4 -59.09 -8.48 -38.79
CA PRO A 4 -58.18 -8.24 -37.67
C PRO A 4 -58.94 -8.27 -36.34
N ASN A 5 -58.36 -8.89 -35.31
CA ASN A 5 -58.95 -8.89 -33.97
C ASN A 5 -58.58 -7.61 -33.19
N ARG A 6 -59.61 -6.81 -32.91
CA ARG A 6 -59.66 -5.80 -31.84
C ARG A 6 -60.30 -6.42 -30.59
N LEU A 7 -59.63 -6.29 -29.46
CA LEU A 7 -60.19 -6.15 -28.11
C LEU A 7 -59.30 -5.06 -27.47
N VAL A 8 -59.68 -3.79 -27.24
CA VAL A 8 -60.77 -3.22 -26.42
C VAL A 8 -60.82 -3.91 -25.06
N SER A 9 -60.71 -3.29 -23.89
CA SER A 9 -60.41 -1.93 -23.40
C SER A 9 -60.51 -2.06 -21.87
N SER A 10 -59.55 -1.54 -21.10
CA SER A 10 -59.80 -1.12 -19.70
C SER A 10 -58.52 -0.49 -19.14
N VAL A 11 -58.25 0.76 -19.51
CA VAL A 11 -57.33 1.62 -18.78
C VAL A 11 -58.15 2.82 -18.33
N ALA A 12 -58.90 2.62 -17.26
CA ALA A 12 -59.59 3.68 -16.53
C ALA A 12 -59.74 3.19 -15.09
N ASP A 13 -58.72 3.41 -14.28
CA ASP A 13 -58.81 3.65 -12.83
C ASP A 13 -57.40 3.82 -12.24
N LEU A 14 -56.75 4.92 -12.63
CA LEU A 14 -55.61 5.49 -11.90
C LEU A 14 -55.85 6.99 -11.72
N GLN A 15 -56.98 7.33 -11.12
CA GLN A 15 -57.15 8.59 -10.42
C GLN A 15 -57.46 8.25 -8.97
N ASN A 16 -56.41 8.12 -8.15
CA ASN A 16 -56.43 8.48 -6.73
C ASN A 16 -55.00 8.44 -6.18
N GLY A 17 -54.45 9.63 -5.93
CA GLY A 17 -53.10 9.82 -5.40
C GLY A 17 -52.97 9.39 -3.94
N ARG A 18 -52.47 8.17 -3.71
CA ARG A 18 -51.92 7.77 -2.40
C ARG A 18 -50.62 7.00 -2.59
N CYS A 19 -49.59 7.41 -1.85
CA CYS A 19 -48.24 6.87 -1.89
C CYS A 19 -48.14 5.47 -1.26
N LEU A 20 -47.37 4.58 -1.90
CA LEU A 20 -47.09 3.20 -1.45
C LEU A 20 -46.41 3.11 -0.07
N SER A 21 -45.87 4.22 0.47
CA SER A 21 -45.26 4.27 1.80
C SER A 21 -46.26 4.26 2.96
N CYS A 22 -47.55 4.52 2.70
CA CYS A 22 -48.59 4.58 3.74
C CYS A 22 -49.30 3.24 3.99
N GLN A 23 -49.20 2.25 3.09
CA GLN A 23 -49.85 0.94 3.27
C GLN A 23 -49.04 -0.04 4.16
N LEU A 24 -47.76 0.24 4.41
CA LEU A 24 -46.87 -0.64 5.20
C LEU A 24 -46.76 -0.25 6.68
N ARG A 25 -47.41 0.81 7.14
CA ARG A 25 -47.35 1.27 8.54
C ARG A 25 -48.44 0.72 9.46
N THR A 26 -49.50 0.11 8.92
CA THR A 26 -50.63 -0.40 9.72
C THR A 26 -50.48 -1.86 10.16
N ALA A 27 -49.42 -2.57 9.76
CA ALA A 27 -49.23 -3.98 10.09
C ALA A 27 -48.47 -4.28 11.41
N THR A 28 -48.12 -3.27 12.22
CA THR A 28 -47.38 -3.47 13.49
C THR A 28 -48.05 -2.83 14.71
N ALA A 29 -49.39 -2.65 14.67
CA ALA A 29 -50.15 -2.04 15.78
C ALA A 29 -50.71 -3.05 16.80
N TYR A 30 -50.30 -4.32 16.76
CA TYR A 30 -50.65 -5.29 17.80
C TYR A 30 -49.40 -6.05 18.20
N LEU A 31 -48.68 -5.54 19.20
CA LEU A 31 -48.00 -6.27 20.27
C LEU A 31 -47.10 -5.32 21.08
N HIS A 32 -47.18 -5.45 22.40
CA HIS A 32 -46.34 -4.86 23.46
C HIS A 32 -46.69 -3.48 24.03
N LYS A 33 -47.44 -3.54 25.14
CA LYS A 33 -47.46 -2.55 26.22
C LYS A 33 -46.05 -2.41 26.83
N PRO A 34 -45.53 -1.20 27.07
CA PRO A 34 -44.31 -1.02 27.85
C PRO A 34 -44.62 -1.06 29.35
N ALA A 35 -44.03 -2.03 30.06
CA ALA A 35 -44.02 -2.06 31.52
C ALA A 35 -42.96 -1.06 32.04
N LEU A 36 -43.42 -0.03 32.75
CA LEU A 36 -42.58 0.87 33.54
C LEU A 36 -41.88 0.07 34.64
N ARG A 37 -40.54 -0.01 34.60
CA ARG A 37 -39.74 -0.47 35.74
C ARG A 37 -39.03 0.74 36.35
N TYR A 38 -39.43 1.08 37.58
CA TYR A 38 -38.72 1.98 38.48
C TYR A 38 -37.41 1.31 38.93
N TYR A 39 -36.27 1.98 38.76
CA TYR A 39 -35.02 1.60 39.41
C TYR A 39 -34.92 2.33 40.74
N THR A 40 -34.91 1.60 41.85
CA THR A 40 -34.58 2.10 43.18
C THR A 40 -33.07 2.07 43.38
N ASN A 41 -32.47 3.23 43.63
CA ASN A 41 -31.10 3.38 44.12
C ASN A 41 -31.05 3.00 45.61
N GLY A 42 -30.29 1.98 45.96
CA GLY A 42 -30.03 1.60 47.35
C GLY A 42 -28.53 1.41 47.58
N LYS A 43 -27.86 2.45 48.08
CA LYS A 43 -26.53 2.36 48.69
C LYS A 43 -26.66 1.60 50.01
N THR A 44 -25.90 0.53 50.21
CA THR A 44 -25.39 0.19 51.54
C THR A 44 -23.99 -0.44 51.44
N SER A 45 -23.11 0.11 52.24
CA SER A 45 -21.76 -0.36 52.55
C SER A 45 -21.81 -1.60 53.44
N SER A 46 -20.94 -2.58 53.20
CA SER A 46 -20.27 -3.30 54.29
C SER A 46 -18.99 -3.98 53.79
N LYS A 47 -18.09 -4.15 54.77
CA LYS A 47 -16.65 -4.39 54.71
C LYS A 47 -16.37 -5.88 55.01
N ALA A 48 -15.11 -6.29 54.82
CA ALA A 48 -14.49 -7.60 55.16
C ALA A 48 -14.65 -8.69 54.09
N SER A 49 -13.71 -9.61 53.85
CA SER A 49 -12.29 -9.80 54.19
C SER A 49 -11.81 -11.03 53.37
N ALA A 50 -10.55 -11.05 52.94
CA ALA A 50 -9.96 -12.18 52.19
C ALA A 50 -9.85 -13.47 53.03
N PRO A 51 -9.62 -14.62 52.37
CA PRO A 51 -8.30 -15.24 52.55
C PRO A 51 -7.66 -15.78 51.25
N SER A 52 -6.34 -15.89 51.36
CA SER A 52 -5.33 -16.33 50.37
C SER A 52 -5.09 -17.84 50.35
N LYS A 53 -4.61 -18.34 49.18
CA LYS A 53 -3.67 -19.47 48.88
C LYS A 53 -4.16 -20.17 47.60
N ALA A 54 -3.36 -20.74 46.70
CA ALA A 54 -1.95 -20.67 46.34
C ALA A 54 -1.83 -21.34 44.94
N THR A 55 -0.84 -20.90 44.16
CA THR A 55 -0.08 -21.64 43.11
C THR A 55 -0.77 -22.70 42.25
N ASP A 56 -0.82 -22.46 40.94
CA ASP A 56 -0.40 -23.51 40.00
C ASP A 56 0.31 -22.93 38.77
N ALA A 57 1.45 -23.54 38.45
CA ALA A 57 2.39 -23.10 37.44
C ALA A 57 2.10 -23.84 36.13
N SER A 58 1.49 -23.16 35.15
CA SER A 58 1.32 -23.71 33.80
C SER A 58 2.22 -23.01 32.79
N LYS A 59 3.11 -23.80 32.22
CA LYS A 59 4.09 -23.46 31.18
C LYS A 59 3.36 -22.86 29.97
N ARG A 60 3.56 -21.56 29.71
CA ARG A 60 3.02 -20.89 28.51
C ARG A 60 4.15 -20.65 27.51
N ALA A 61 4.03 -21.32 26.37
CA ALA A 61 4.89 -21.17 25.20
C ALA A 61 5.05 -19.70 24.79
N VAL A 62 6.29 -19.31 24.53
CA VAL A 62 6.67 -17.97 24.06
C VAL A 62 6.23 -17.81 22.62
N ALA A 63 5.06 -17.20 22.41
CA ALA A 63 4.70 -16.61 21.14
C ALA A 63 5.38 -15.23 21.06
N SER A 64 6.48 -15.14 20.31
CA SER A 64 7.20 -13.89 20.05
C SER A 64 6.33 -12.95 19.22
N LYS A 65 5.68 -11.97 19.87
CA LYS A 65 5.10 -10.81 19.19
C LYS A 65 6.24 -9.89 18.73
N PRO A 66 6.16 -9.29 17.53
CA PRO A 66 7.18 -8.33 17.10
C PRO A 66 7.18 -7.13 18.05
N ILE A 67 8.34 -6.84 18.65
CA ILE A 67 8.56 -5.68 19.50
C ILE A 67 8.51 -4.44 18.59
N TYR A 68 7.37 -3.76 18.61
CA TYR A 68 7.23 -2.42 18.05
C TYR A 68 8.05 -1.46 18.94
N SER A 69 9.15 -0.95 18.41
CA SER A 69 9.89 0.13 19.05
C SER A 69 9.32 1.48 18.53
N PRO A 70 8.61 2.26 19.36
CA PRO A 70 7.91 3.48 18.95
C PRO A 70 8.86 4.62 18.52
N THR A 71 10.17 4.40 18.61
CA THR A 71 11.19 5.37 18.25
C THR A 71 11.54 5.36 16.76
N ALA A 72 11.07 4.40 15.94
CA ALA A 72 11.46 4.24 14.53
C ALA A 72 10.79 5.23 13.54
N SER A 73 9.60 5.76 13.86
CA SER A 73 8.75 6.49 12.89
C SER A 73 8.57 7.98 13.17
N LYS A 74 9.27 8.57 14.14
CA LYS A 74 9.24 10.02 14.34
C LYS A 74 10.19 10.68 13.33
N ILE A 75 9.63 11.15 12.21
CA ILE A 75 10.25 12.21 11.41
C ILE A 75 10.46 13.40 12.37
N PRO A 76 11.64 14.04 12.41
CA PRO A 76 11.84 15.19 13.29
C PRO A 76 10.82 16.27 12.89
N SER A 77 9.85 16.53 13.75
CA SER A 77 9.01 17.72 13.67
C SER A 77 9.89 18.92 14.07
N LEU A 78 10.70 19.39 13.12
CA LEU A 78 11.49 20.62 13.26
C LEU A 78 10.64 21.88 12.98
N SER A 79 9.34 21.73 12.76
CA SER A 79 8.39 22.82 12.57
C SER A 79 7.40 22.89 13.72
N THR A 80 7.29 24.07 14.33
CA THR A 80 6.24 24.45 15.29
C THR A 80 4.84 24.42 14.65
N SER A 81 4.75 24.34 13.32
CA SER A 81 3.51 24.22 12.54
C SER A 81 3.12 22.77 12.29
N GLN A 82 1.82 22.50 12.45
CA GLN A 82 1.22 21.20 12.17
C GLN A 82 0.85 21.10 10.67
N PRO A 83 0.80 19.88 10.09
CA PRO A 83 0.27 19.69 8.74
C PRO A 83 -1.15 20.26 8.64
N GLY A 84 -1.32 21.33 7.86
CA GLY A 84 -2.58 22.06 7.67
C GLY A 84 -2.48 23.58 7.87
N ASP A 85 -1.41 24.06 8.50
CA ASP A 85 -1.15 25.49 8.72
C ASP A 85 -0.63 26.20 7.45
N LYS A 86 -0.85 27.52 7.35
CA LYS A 86 -0.49 28.32 6.17
C LYS A 86 1.02 28.36 5.89
N ASP A 87 1.83 28.30 6.94
CA ASP A 87 3.29 28.38 6.88
C ASP A 87 3.96 27.00 6.98
N PHE A 88 3.22 25.92 6.70
CA PHE A 88 3.74 24.56 6.78
C PHE A 88 4.74 24.29 5.64
N VAL A 89 6.03 24.34 5.95
CA VAL A 89 7.08 23.87 5.03
C VAL A 89 7.32 22.38 5.28
N PRO A 90 7.18 21.50 4.26
CA PRO A 90 7.39 20.07 4.45
C PRO A 90 8.85 19.78 4.84
N PRO A 91 9.09 18.95 5.88
CA PRO A 91 10.43 18.61 6.34
C PRO A 91 11.20 17.75 5.32
N SER A 92 12.53 17.74 5.41
CA SER A 92 13.39 16.84 4.65
C SER A 92 13.30 15.39 5.13
N LEU A 93 13.36 14.45 4.20
CA LEU A 93 13.40 13.02 4.52
C LEU A 93 14.82 12.56 4.87
N ASP A 94 15.28 12.91 6.06
CA ASP A 94 16.63 12.55 6.53
C ASP A 94 16.72 11.14 7.11
N ARG A 95 15.59 10.60 7.57
CA ARG A 95 15.50 9.29 8.22
C ARG A 95 15.00 8.22 7.26
N PRO A 96 15.59 7.01 7.27
CA PRO A 96 15.07 5.89 6.49
C PRO A 96 13.68 5.51 6.98
N ILE A 97 12.82 5.18 6.02
CA ILE A 97 11.42 4.77 6.21
C ILE A 97 11.24 3.34 5.72
N GLY A 98 10.29 2.60 6.30
CA GLY A 98 10.01 1.20 5.99
C GLY A 98 9.90 0.31 7.24
N SER A 99 9.82 -1.00 7.00
CA SER A 99 9.85 -2.04 8.03
C SER A 99 11.30 -2.42 8.35
N THR A 100 11.59 -2.71 9.62
CA THR A 100 12.89 -3.30 10.02
C THR A 100 13.00 -4.76 9.60
N VAL A 101 11.87 -5.46 9.52
CA VAL A 101 11.79 -6.87 9.15
C VAL A 101 11.66 -6.99 7.63
N PRO A 102 12.43 -7.89 6.97
CA PRO A 102 12.32 -8.12 5.55
C PRO A 102 10.94 -8.64 5.16
N PRO A 103 10.42 -8.26 3.99
CA PRO A 103 9.07 -8.59 3.58
C PRO A 103 9.00 -10.07 3.16
N GLN A 104 7.98 -10.77 3.64
CA GLN A 104 7.69 -12.14 3.25
C GLN A 104 6.42 -12.22 2.41
N GLU A 105 6.37 -13.25 1.56
CA GLU A 105 5.17 -13.60 0.80
C GLU A 105 4.05 -14.01 1.76
N GLY A 106 2.80 -13.70 1.44
CA GLY A 106 1.64 -13.97 2.32
C GLY A 106 1.38 -12.92 3.41
N GLN A 107 2.32 -12.03 3.71
CA GLN A 107 2.07 -10.90 4.62
C GLN A 107 1.18 -9.84 3.96
N ASN A 108 0.42 -9.10 4.79
CA ASN A 108 -0.39 -7.95 4.37
C ASN A 108 -1.39 -8.27 3.23
N THR A 109 -1.91 -9.49 3.20
CA THR A 109 -2.88 -9.93 2.17
C THR A 109 -4.25 -9.25 2.37
N GLY A 110 -4.59 -8.89 3.62
CA GLY A 110 -5.89 -8.31 3.96
C GLY A 110 -7.07 -9.27 3.74
N VAL A 111 -6.78 -10.56 3.54
CA VAL A 111 -7.75 -11.64 3.57
C VAL A 111 -7.91 -12.05 5.02
N ASP A 112 -9.16 -12.12 5.44
CA ASP A 112 -9.52 -12.57 6.78
C ASP A 112 -9.78 -14.07 6.73
N ASP A 113 -8.82 -14.87 7.20
CA ASP A 113 -8.87 -16.34 7.18
C ASP A 113 -9.87 -16.93 8.20
N ARG A 114 -10.54 -16.07 9.00
CA ARG A 114 -11.57 -16.51 9.95
C ARG A 114 -12.73 -17.21 9.24
N SER A 115 -13.18 -18.31 9.84
CA SER A 115 -14.34 -19.05 9.35
C SER A 115 -15.65 -18.25 9.50
N PHE A 116 -16.69 -18.59 8.72
CA PHE A 116 -18.01 -17.96 8.86
C PHE A 116 -18.57 -18.06 10.28
N ARG A 117 -18.32 -19.18 10.96
CA ARG A 117 -18.71 -19.38 12.36
C ARG A 117 -17.98 -18.42 13.28
N GLN A 118 -16.66 -18.31 13.15
CA GLN A 118 -15.86 -17.37 13.93
C GLN A 118 -16.29 -15.91 13.68
N ARG A 119 -16.53 -15.53 12.43
CA ARG A 119 -17.04 -14.20 12.09
C ARG A 119 -18.39 -13.92 12.76
N ARG A 120 -19.31 -14.89 12.76
CA ARG A 120 -20.61 -14.79 13.44
C ARG A 120 -20.43 -14.62 14.95
N ASP A 121 -19.59 -15.45 15.56
CA ASP A 121 -19.37 -15.44 17.00
C ASP A 121 -18.66 -14.14 17.44
N ASP A 122 -17.80 -13.57 16.60
CA ASP A 122 -17.18 -12.24 16.81
C ASP A 122 -18.19 -11.09 16.81
N PHE A 123 -19.33 -11.20 16.12
CA PHE A 123 -20.39 -10.20 16.21
C PHE A 123 -21.04 -10.13 17.59
N VAL A 124 -20.91 -11.19 18.40
CA VAL A 124 -21.48 -11.25 19.77
C VAL A 124 -20.39 -11.02 20.83
N ASN A 125 -19.12 -11.08 20.45
CA ASN A 125 -18.00 -10.93 21.37
C ASN A 125 -17.82 -9.47 21.83
N TYR A 126 -18.07 -9.21 23.12
CA TYR A 126 -17.98 -7.89 23.73
C TYR A 126 -16.57 -7.28 23.68
N GLU A 127 -15.52 -8.07 23.91
CA GLU A 127 -14.14 -7.60 23.91
C GLU A 127 -13.72 -7.11 22.52
N ARG A 128 -14.12 -7.85 21.47
CA ARG A 128 -13.88 -7.46 20.07
C ARG A 128 -14.58 -6.17 19.69
N HIS A 129 -15.78 -5.92 20.22
CA HIS A 129 -16.47 -4.65 20.03
C HIS A 129 -15.75 -3.50 20.71
N LEU A 130 -15.16 -3.70 21.88
CA LEU A 130 -14.35 -2.67 22.54
C LEU A 130 -13.10 -2.35 21.73
N GLU A 131 -12.39 -3.36 21.21
CA GLU A 131 -11.23 -3.17 20.31
C GLU A 131 -11.63 -2.42 19.05
N ARG A 132 -12.68 -2.87 18.35
CA ARG A 132 -13.19 -2.23 17.13
C ARG A 132 -13.64 -0.79 17.38
N ARG A 133 -14.27 -0.49 18.52
CA ARG A 133 -14.63 0.89 18.90
C ARG A 133 -13.40 1.75 19.11
N LYS A 134 -12.35 1.24 19.75
CA LYS A 134 -11.09 1.97 19.92
C LYS A 134 -10.45 2.27 18.56
N GLU A 135 -10.44 1.29 17.65
CA GLU A 135 -9.93 1.49 16.28
C GLU A 135 -10.74 2.55 15.52
N LEU A 136 -12.07 2.44 15.53
CA LEU A 136 -12.97 3.41 14.88
C LEU A 136 -12.83 4.80 15.52
N ALA A 137 -12.74 4.89 16.85
CA ALA A 137 -12.49 6.15 17.54
C ALA A 137 -11.16 6.77 17.10
N ASN A 138 -10.09 5.97 17.04
CA ASN A 138 -8.80 6.45 16.53
C ASN A 138 -8.87 6.91 15.06
N GLN A 139 -9.70 6.27 14.23
CA GLN A 139 -9.96 6.70 12.86
C GLN A 139 -10.76 8.02 12.79
N VAL A 140 -11.75 8.20 13.67
CA VAL A 140 -12.62 9.40 13.72
C VAL A 140 -11.91 10.60 14.35
N ILE A 141 -11.10 10.38 15.39
CA ILE A 141 -10.28 11.41 16.05
C ILE A 141 -9.28 12.02 15.05
N GLN A 142 -8.90 11.26 14.02
CA GLN A 142 -8.06 11.75 12.94
C GLN A 142 -8.97 12.43 11.92
N PRO A 143 -8.91 13.77 11.78
CA PRO A 143 -9.84 14.48 10.90
C PRO A 143 -9.62 13.99 9.47
N TYR A 144 -10.63 13.35 8.88
CA TYR A 144 -10.70 13.03 7.44
C TYR A 144 -10.40 14.26 6.56
N PHE A 145 -10.66 15.46 7.09
CA PHE A 145 -10.35 16.74 6.49
C PHE A 145 -8.86 17.13 6.53
N ARG A 146 -7.99 16.45 7.31
CA ARG A 146 -6.54 16.74 7.33
C ARG A 146 -5.90 16.49 5.98
N ASP A 147 -6.20 15.36 5.34
CA ASP A 147 -5.64 15.06 4.01
C ASP A 147 -6.01 16.15 2.99
N TRP A 148 -7.23 16.67 3.05
CA TRP A 148 -7.74 17.73 2.17
C TRP A 148 -7.25 19.12 2.55
N SER A 149 -7.15 19.46 3.84
CA SER A 149 -6.57 20.73 4.29
C SER A 149 -5.08 20.80 3.97
N ASN A 150 -4.38 19.66 4.06
CA ASN A 150 -2.98 19.55 3.69
C ASN A 150 -2.75 19.80 2.21
N MET A 151 -3.71 19.44 1.33
CA MET A 151 -3.59 19.70 -0.11
C MET A 151 -3.57 21.19 -0.47
N ARG A 152 -4.14 22.06 0.36
CA ARG A 152 -4.16 23.51 0.10
C ARG A 152 -2.76 24.13 0.10
N HIS A 153 -1.84 23.52 0.84
CA HIS A 153 -0.47 24.00 0.99
C HIS A 153 0.50 22.99 0.35
N HIS A 154 1.45 23.47 -0.45
CA HIS A 154 2.46 22.64 -1.13
C HIS A 154 1.90 21.40 -1.88
N SER A 155 0.69 21.50 -2.44
CA SER A 155 0.01 20.39 -3.14
C SER A 155 -0.13 19.10 -2.31
N GLY A 156 -0.13 19.21 -0.97
CA GLY A 156 -0.25 18.08 -0.05
C GLY A 156 1.04 17.32 0.23
N LYS A 157 2.19 17.83 -0.23
CA LYS A 157 3.51 17.22 -0.03
C LYS A 157 3.79 17.01 1.45
N THR A 158 4.16 15.78 1.82
CA THR A 158 4.36 15.38 3.22
C THR A 158 5.81 15.54 3.66
N PHE A 159 6.75 15.32 2.74
CA PHE A 159 8.17 15.52 2.96
C PHE A 159 8.87 15.88 1.63
N ARG A 160 10.00 16.58 1.73
CA ARG A 160 10.94 16.77 0.61
C ARG A 160 11.91 15.61 0.55
N SER A 161 12.17 15.15 -0.67
CA SER A 161 13.04 14.00 -0.92
C SER A 161 14.49 14.35 -0.58
N ASN A 162 15.27 13.36 -0.16
CA ASN A 162 16.70 13.56 0.08
C ASN A 162 17.44 13.70 -1.26
N THR A 163 18.50 14.50 -1.28
CA THR A 163 19.43 14.58 -2.42
C THR A 163 20.31 13.34 -2.54
N ARG A 164 20.61 12.68 -1.42
CA ARG A 164 21.45 11.49 -1.35
C ARG A 164 20.61 10.26 -1.04
N LEU A 165 21.04 9.11 -1.56
CA LEU A 165 20.47 7.81 -1.17
C LEU A 165 20.80 7.49 0.29
N PHE A 166 19.87 6.81 0.96
CA PHE A 166 20.16 6.18 2.23
C PHE A 166 21.30 5.17 2.08
N LYS A 167 22.05 4.86 3.14
CA LYS A 167 23.08 3.81 3.10
C LYS A 167 22.44 2.42 3.17
N ARG A 168 23.01 1.41 2.51
CA ARG A 168 22.43 0.06 2.39
C ARG A 168 22.11 -0.54 3.77
N ASP A 169 23.00 -0.34 4.74
CA ASP A 169 22.88 -0.90 6.10
C ASP A 169 21.84 -0.21 6.97
N LYS A 170 21.48 1.04 6.65
CA LYS A 170 20.50 1.83 7.40
C LYS A 170 19.12 1.84 6.73
N ALA A 171 19.03 1.41 5.48
CA ALA A 171 17.78 1.41 4.74
C ALA A 171 16.84 0.33 5.29
N LEU A 172 15.58 0.71 5.43
CA LEU A 172 14.51 -0.17 5.88
C LEU A 172 13.79 -0.79 4.68
N TYR A 173 13.02 -1.83 4.93
CA TYR A 173 12.36 -2.61 3.89
C TYR A 173 11.02 -2.04 3.46
N PHE A 174 10.73 -2.14 2.17
CA PHE A 174 9.39 -1.90 1.64
C PHE A 174 8.49 -3.09 2.02
N PRO A 175 7.32 -2.84 2.62
CA PRO A 175 6.43 -3.91 3.04
C PRO A 175 5.83 -4.64 1.85
N ASN A 176 5.54 -5.94 2.03
CA ASN A 176 4.77 -6.67 1.04
C ASN A 176 3.37 -6.07 0.91
N MET A 177 2.85 -6.00 -0.31
CA MET A 177 1.47 -5.64 -0.61
C MET A 177 0.86 -6.72 -1.49
N CYS A 178 -0.44 -6.95 -1.36
CA CYS A 178 -1.16 -7.94 -2.16
C CYS A 178 -2.28 -7.26 -2.94
N GLY A 179 -2.31 -7.47 -4.26
CA GLY A 179 -3.26 -6.81 -5.14
C GLY A 179 -3.51 -7.57 -6.44
N LEU A 180 -4.54 -7.16 -7.16
CA LEU A 180 -4.81 -7.69 -8.50
C LEU A 180 -3.86 -7.03 -9.49
N THR A 181 -3.37 -7.77 -10.48
CA THR A 181 -2.58 -7.20 -11.57
C THR A 181 -3.43 -7.02 -12.81
N LEU A 182 -2.98 -6.19 -13.76
CA LEU A 182 -3.65 -6.10 -15.07
C LEU A 182 -3.52 -7.41 -15.85
N ALA A 183 -2.46 -8.18 -15.65
CA ALA A 183 -2.28 -9.50 -16.26
C ALA A 183 -3.25 -10.53 -15.67
N SER A 184 -3.35 -10.59 -14.34
CA SER A 184 -4.23 -11.51 -13.61
C SER A 184 -5.28 -10.74 -12.83
N ALA A 185 -6.42 -10.49 -13.48
CA ALA A 185 -7.55 -9.80 -12.86
C ALA A 185 -8.31 -10.66 -11.82
N GLY A 186 -8.01 -11.97 -11.74
CA GLY A 186 -8.72 -12.94 -10.90
C GLY A 186 -7.93 -13.42 -9.68
N LYS A 187 -6.60 -13.46 -9.74
CA LYS A 187 -5.76 -13.95 -8.63
C LYS A 187 -4.86 -12.82 -8.12
N PRO A 188 -4.96 -12.46 -6.83
CA PRO A 188 -4.09 -11.45 -6.26
C PRO A 188 -2.64 -11.97 -6.22
N ARG A 189 -1.68 -11.08 -6.46
CA ARG A 189 -0.25 -11.37 -6.46
C ARG A 189 0.44 -10.49 -5.42
N HIS A 190 1.49 -11.03 -4.82
CA HIS A 190 2.36 -10.29 -3.91
C HIS A 190 3.37 -9.44 -4.68
N THR A 191 3.73 -8.28 -4.12
CA THR A 191 4.73 -7.38 -4.72
C THR A 191 6.16 -7.83 -4.45
N THR A 192 6.42 -8.48 -3.31
CA THR A 192 7.77 -8.89 -2.92
C THR A 192 8.50 -9.78 -3.94
N PRO A 193 7.89 -10.84 -4.52
CA PRO A 193 8.55 -11.65 -5.54
C PRO A 193 8.92 -10.87 -6.79
N LEU A 194 8.17 -9.81 -7.10
CA LEU A 194 8.47 -8.96 -8.25
C LEU A 194 9.71 -8.10 -7.99
N PHE A 195 9.87 -7.60 -6.75
CA PHE A 195 10.96 -6.69 -6.38
C PHE A 195 12.30 -7.38 -6.13
N ARG A 196 12.29 -8.63 -5.62
CA ARG A 196 13.51 -9.36 -5.30
C ARG A 196 14.43 -9.47 -6.52
N GLY A 197 15.73 -9.22 -6.29
CA GLY A 197 16.76 -9.30 -7.33
C GLY A 197 16.63 -8.21 -8.41
N ARG A 198 15.84 -7.15 -8.20
CA ARG A 198 15.66 -6.06 -9.17
C ARG A 198 15.63 -4.70 -8.49
N ILE A 199 16.26 -3.71 -9.13
CA ILE A 199 16.15 -2.33 -8.68
C ILE A 199 14.81 -1.82 -9.17
N THR A 200 13.95 -1.38 -8.25
CA THR A 200 12.55 -1.10 -8.60
C THR A 200 12.16 0.32 -8.22
N VAL A 201 11.69 1.09 -9.20
CA VAL A 201 11.01 2.36 -8.96
C VAL A 201 9.53 2.08 -8.77
N VAL A 202 9.02 2.28 -7.57
CA VAL A 202 7.62 2.06 -7.21
C VAL A 202 6.88 3.39 -7.18
N SER A 203 5.88 3.55 -8.04
CA SER A 203 4.93 4.65 -7.97
C SER A 203 3.70 4.20 -7.21
N LEU A 204 3.39 4.84 -6.09
CA LEU A 204 2.27 4.50 -5.22
C LEU A 204 1.28 5.68 -5.16
N PHE A 205 0.03 5.45 -5.53
CA PHE A 205 -0.97 6.52 -5.64
C PHE A 205 -2.38 6.02 -5.32
N SER A 206 -3.29 6.96 -5.00
CA SER A 206 -4.72 6.70 -4.78
C SER A 206 -5.54 7.65 -5.63
N GLY A 207 -5.91 7.21 -6.83
CA GLY A 207 -6.65 7.98 -7.83
C GLY A 207 -5.79 8.89 -8.73
N LEU A 208 -6.47 9.54 -9.69
CA LEU A 208 -5.84 10.25 -10.82
C LEU A 208 -4.97 11.46 -10.42
N TRP A 209 -5.35 12.18 -9.36
CA TRP A 209 -4.56 13.32 -8.87
C TRP A 209 -3.18 12.85 -8.40
N ALA A 210 -3.16 11.87 -7.50
CA ALA A 210 -1.93 11.25 -7.00
C ALA A 210 -1.13 10.58 -8.13
N GLU A 211 -1.80 9.95 -9.10
CA GLU A 211 -1.15 9.38 -10.29
C GLU A 211 -0.44 10.47 -11.11
N THR A 212 -1.07 11.61 -11.34
CA THR A 212 -0.47 12.72 -12.09
C THR A 212 0.74 13.30 -11.38
N GLN A 213 0.70 13.35 -10.04
CA GLN A 213 1.82 13.74 -9.19
C GLN A 213 2.98 12.74 -9.30
N ALA A 214 2.73 11.44 -9.10
CA ALA A 214 3.76 10.41 -9.24
C ALA A 214 4.33 10.36 -10.67
N ALA A 215 3.49 10.60 -11.69
CA ALA A 215 3.90 10.71 -13.08
C ALA A 215 4.87 11.87 -13.33
N THR A 216 4.90 12.92 -12.49
CA THR A 216 5.95 13.96 -12.60
C THR A 216 7.36 13.41 -12.42
N PHE A 217 7.53 12.38 -11.59
CA PHE A 217 8.81 11.70 -11.40
C PHE A 217 9.10 10.66 -12.47
N THR A 218 8.07 9.92 -12.90
CA THR A 218 8.28 8.68 -13.65
C THR A 218 7.88 8.71 -15.11
N HIS A 219 7.15 9.73 -15.58
CA HIS A 219 6.71 9.81 -16.98
C HIS A 219 7.83 10.27 -17.90
N ALA A 220 7.86 9.75 -19.14
CA ALA A 220 8.96 9.99 -20.07
C ALA A 220 9.13 11.46 -20.45
N ASP A 221 8.00 12.14 -20.66
CA ASP A 221 8.00 13.54 -21.06
C ASP A 221 8.46 14.48 -19.93
N LYS A 222 8.20 14.11 -18.67
CA LYS A 222 8.52 14.93 -17.50
C LYS A 222 9.91 14.63 -16.93
N ASN A 223 10.34 13.38 -17.02
CA ASN A 223 11.67 12.95 -16.56
C ASN A 223 12.34 12.02 -17.60
N PRO A 224 12.90 12.57 -18.68
CA PRO A 224 13.62 11.78 -19.67
C PRO A 224 14.88 11.11 -19.08
N GLY A 225 15.53 11.78 -18.11
CA GLY A 225 16.75 11.29 -17.47
C GLY A 225 16.58 9.96 -16.72
N LEU A 226 15.38 9.67 -16.23
CA LEU A 226 15.08 8.36 -15.62
C LEU A 226 15.15 7.23 -16.65
N TYR A 227 14.60 7.46 -17.84
CA TYR A 227 14.59 6.46 -18.90
C TYR A 227 15.94 6.32 -19.58
N GLU A 228 16.77 7.36 -19.57
CA GLU A 228 18.19 7.24 -19.89
C GLU A 228 18.91 6.36 -18.88
N ALA A 229 18.67 6.54 -17.58
CA ALA A 229 19.24 5.70 -16.53
C ALA A 229 18.78 4.23 -16.67
N PHE A 230 17.52 3.99 -17.05
CA PHE A 230 17.04 2.63 -17.33
C PHE A 230 17.74 2.02 -18.54
N ARG A 231 17.85 2.77 -19.65
CA ARG A 231 18.57 2.33 -20.85
C ARG A 231 20.05 2.03 -20.57
N ALA A 232 20.74 2.90 -19.84
CA ALA A 232 22.14 2.71 -19.44
C ALA A 232 22.35 1.48 -18.55
N ALA A 233 21.33 1.08 -17.79
CA ALA A 233 21.34 -0.13 -16.98
C ALA A 233 21.04 -1.41 -17.78
N GLY A 234 20.90 -1.32 -19.11
CA GLY A 234 20.46 -2.43 -19.95
C GLY A 234 18.97 -2.75 -19.79
N GLY A 235 18.21 -1.87 -19.16
CA GLY A 235 16.78 -1.98 -19.00
C GLY A 235 16.04 -1.38 -20.18
N ASP A 236 15.42 -2.24 -20.98
CA ASP A 236 14.44 -1.81 -21.96
C ASP A 236 13.05 -1.72 -21.29
N LYS A 237 12.23 -0.73 -21.68
CA LYS A 237 10.91 -0.52 -21.07
C LYS A 237 9.98 -1.72 -21.27
N ASP A 238 10.21 -2.46 -22.36
CA ASP A 238 9.32 -3.49 -22.87
C ASP A 238 9.86 -4.92 -22.70
N LYS A 239 11.11 -5.08 -22.25
CA LYS A 239 11.70 -6.41 -22.00
C LYS A 239 11.49 -6.86 -20.57
N ASP A 240 11.06 -8.11 -20.43
CA ASP A 240 11.03 -8.77 -19.14
C ASP A 240 12.43 -9.31 -18.79
N GLY A 241 12.88 -9.07 -17.57
CA GLY A 241 14.26 -9.40 -17.13
C GLY A 241 15.25 -8.23 -17.04
N SER A 242 14.79 -6.98 -17.16
CA SER A 242 15.65 -5.81 -16.93
C SER A 242 16.13 -5.71 -15.47
N VAL A 243 17.38 -5.29 -15.28
CA VAL A 243 17.99 -5.03 -13.96
C VAL A 243 17.20 -3.99 -13.17
N VAL A 244 16.64 -3.01 -13.89
CA VAL A 244 15.82 -1.92 -13.37
C VAL A 244 14.40 -2.03 -13.93
N GLN A 245 13.40 -1.86 -13.08
CA GLN A 245 11.99 -1.88 -13.47
C GLN A 245 11.19 -0.76 -12.80
N LYS A 246 10.04 -0.42 -13.41
CA LYS A 246 9.03 0.47 -12.83
C LYS A 246 7.78 -0.34 -12.49
N VAL A 247 7.23 -0.13 -11.30
CA VAL A 247 6.02 -0.78 -10.82
C VAL A 247 5.05 0.28 -10.31
N ASP A 248 3.81 0.22 -10.80
CA ASP A 248 2.76 1.17 -10.43
C ASP A 248 1.78 0.46 -9.49
N ILE A 249 1.54 1.03 -8.31
CA ILE A 249 0.66 0.51 -7.27
C ILE A 249 -0.45 1.52 -7.03
N ASN A 250 -1.65 1.19 -7.48
CA ASN A 250 -2.87 1.92 -7.18
C ASN A 250 -3.51 1.39 -5.90
N LEU A 251 -3.52 2.21 -4.85
CA LEU A 251 -4.08 1.90 -3.55
C LEU A 251 -5.50 2.48 -3.44
N GLU A 252 -6.49 1.60 -3.58
CA GLU A 252 -7.92 1.97 -3.54
C GLU A 252 -8.63 1.22 -2.40
N GLU A 253 -8.77 1.90 -1.26
CA GLU A 253 -9.49 1.37 -0.10
C GLU A 253 -11.01 1.43 -0.27
N ASN A 254 -11.49 2.40 -1.07
CA ASN A 254 -12.91 2.57 -1.29
C ASN A 254 -13.43 1.48 -2.24
N VAL A 255 -14.37 0.69 -1.75
CA VAL A 255 -14.98 -0.44 -2.48
C VAL A 255 -15.60 0.00 -3.81
N LEU A 256 -16.27 1.15 -3.84
CA LEU A 256 -16.92 1.67 -5.04
C LEU A 256 -15.89 2.09 -6.08
N LYS A 257 -14.86 2.84 -5.68
CA LYS A 257 -13.76 3.24 -6.57
C LYS A 257 -13.02 2.03 -7.12
N ARG A 258 -12.74 1.04 -6.27
CA ARG A 258 -12.14 -0.23 -6.70
C ARG A 258 -12.99 -0.93 -7.75
N MET A 259 -14.31 -1.00 -7.55
CA MET A 259 -15.21 -1.62 -8.53
C MET A 259 -15.13 -0.89 -9.88
N LEU A 260 -15.13 0.45 -9.85
CA LEU A 260 -15.01 1.28 -11.04
C LEU A 260 -13.67 1.03 -11.77
N VAL A 261 -12.55 1.08 -11.05
CA VAL A 261 -11.22 0.79 -11.63
C VAL A 261 -11.20 -0.61 -12.23
N ARG A 262 -11.76 -1.60 -11.55
CA ARG A 262 -11.84 -2.98 -12.04
C ARG A 262 -12.63 -3.10 -13.34
N MET A 263 -13.72 -2.34 -13.50
CA MET A 263 -14.46 -2.29 -14.77
C MET A 263 -13.62 -1.69 -15.91
N PHE A 264 -12.76 -0.71 -15.60
CA PHE A 264 -11.89 -0.06 -16.59
C PHE A 264 -10.54 -0.76 -16.82
N MET A 265 -10.14 -1.75 -16.01
CA MET A 265 -8.88 -2.49 -16.17
C MET A 265 -8.73 -3.08 -17.59
N GLY A 266 -9.83 -3.54 -18.21
CA GLY A 266 -9.79 -4.04 -19.59
C GLY A 266 -9.41 -2.98 -20.62
N SER A 267 -9.85 -1.73 -20.43
CA SER A 267 -9.47 -0.59 -21.28
C SER A 267 -8.02 -0.18 -21.04
N MET A 268 -7.58 -0.18 -19.77
CA MET A 268 -6.19 0.11 -19.41
C MET A 268 -5.22 -0.90 -20.03
N ARG A 269 -5.60 -2.18 -20.04
CA ARG A 269 -4.81 -3.26 -20.67
C ARG A 269 -4.55 -3.00 -22.16
N LYS A 270 -5.49 -2.35 -22.87
CA LYS A 270 -5.33 -2.00 -24.29
C LYS A 270 -4.37 -0.83 -24.53
N LYS A 271 -4.19 0.04 -23.53
CA LYS A 271 -3.33 1.23 -23.63
C LYS A 271 -1.90 0.98 -23.16
N LEU A 272 -1.71 0.00 -22.27
CA LEU A 272 -0.41 -0.31 -21.69
C LEU A 272 0.27 -1.50 -22.39
N PRO A 273 1.60 -1.51 -22.54
CA PRO A 273 2.35 -2.66 -23.04
C PRO A 273 2.17 -3.91 -22.17
N ALA A 274 2.27 -5.09 -22.78
CA ALA A 274 2.08 -6.38 -22.09
C ALA A 274 3.01 -6.57 -20.89
N ALA A 275 4.28 -6.15 -21.00
CA ALA A 275 5.26 -6.22 -19.91
C ALA A 275 4.83 -5.40 -18.67
N GLN A 276 4.04 -4.33 -18.85
CA GLN A 276 3.55 -3.51 -17.74
C GLN A 276 2.31 -4.12 -17.07
N HIS A 277 1.65 -5.09 -17.70
CA HIS A 277 0.42 -5.66 -17.12
C HIS A 277 0.69 -6.43 -15.82
N GLU A 278 1.88 -7.02 -15.68
CA GLU A 278 2.30 -7.67 -14.44
C GLU A 278 2.82 -6.69 -13.38
N ARG A 279 3.24 -5.49 -13.81
CA ARG A 279 3.88 -4.46 -12.98
C ARG A 279 2.89 -3.39 -12.51
N TYR A 280 1.63 -3.47 -12.91
CA TYR A 280 0.56 -2.63 -12.39
C TYR A 280 -0.26 -3.40 -11.37
N PHE A 281 -0.33 -2.91 -10.13
CA PHE A 281 -1.07 -3.51 -9.02
C PHE A 281 -2.24 -2.62 -8.60
N LEU A 282 -3.41 -3.21 -8.47
CA LEU A 282 -4.56 -2.66 -7.77
C LEU A 282 -4.64 -3.29 -6.38
N VAL A 283 -4.17 -2.57 -5.37
CA VAL A 283 -4.17 -2.98 -3.96
C VAL A 283 -5.38 -2.35 -3.28
N SER A 284 -6.16 -3.16 -2.56
CA SER A 284 -7.37 -2.66 -1.88
C SER A 284 -7.52 -3.06 -0.42
N LYS A 285 -6.74 -4.04 0.03
CA LYS A 285 -6.79 -4.56 1.40
C LYS A 285 -5.36 -4.82 1.88
N GLY A 286 -5.19 -4.91 3.20
CA GLY A 286 -3.93 -5.29 3.84
C GLY A 286 -2.90 -4.17 3.98
N VAL A 287 -3.23 -2.95 3.56
CA VAL A 287 -2.41 -1.77 3.82
C VAL A 287 -3.03 -0.96 4.95
N ASP A 288 -2.75 -1.41 6.17
CA ASP A 288 -3.24 -0.75 7.37
C ASP A 288 -2.54 0.59 7.58
N ARG A 289 -3.15 1.44 8.41
CA ARG A 289 -2.59 2.76 8.76
C ARG A 289 -1.15 2.68 9.25
N SER A 290 -0.84 1.74 10.13
CA SER A 290 0.53 1.51 10.62
C SER A 290 1.50 1.26 9.47
N LEU A 291 1.08 0.48 8.47
CA LEU A 291 1.89 0.18 7.28
C LEU A 291 2.16 1.44 6.44
N LYS A 292 1.11 2.26 6.24
CA LYS A 292 1.23 3.55 5.56
C LYS A 292 2.18 4.48 6.31
N GLU A 293 2.08 4.51 7.63
CA GLU A 293 2.92 5.35 8.46
C GLU A 293 4.39 4.93 8.43
N MET A 294 4.66 3.61 8.45
CA MET A 294 6.01 3.07 8.34
C MET A 294 6.70 3.48 7.03
N ILE A 295 5.98 3.49 5.91
CA ILE A 295 6.53 3.92 4.61
C ILE A 295 6.46 5.44 4.39
N GLY A 296 6.11 6.24 5.41
CA GLY A 296 6.04 7.70 5.30
C GLY A 296 4.83 8.24 4.53
N MET A 297 3.83 7.41 4.24
CA MET A 297 2.59 7.83 3.58
C MET A 297 1.61 8.44 4.60
N MET A 298 1.85 9.72 4.93
CA MET A 298 1.02 10.48 5.87
C MET A 298 -0.27 11.02 5.26
N ASN A 299 -0.27 11.31 3.95
CA ASN A 299 -1.43 11.78 3.20
C ASN A 299 -1.82 10.73 2.16
N SER A 300 -3.03 10.19 2.25
CA SER A 300 -3.51 9.14 1.33
C SER A 300 -3.87 9.66 -0.06
N LYS A 301 -3.99 10.98 -0.25
CA LYS A 301 -4.47 11.61 -1.49
C LYS A 301 -3.35 12.05 -2.43
N VAL A 302 -2.11 11.82 -2.04
CA VAL A 302 -0.91 12.30 -2.72
C VAL A 302 -0.15 11.12 -3.33
N GLY A 303 0.55 11.37 -4.43
CA GLY A 303 1.43 10.38 -5.07
C GLY A 303 2.76 10.25 -4.34
N TYR A 304 3.27 9.03 -4.21
CA TYR A 304 4.58 8.74 -3.64
C TYR A 304 5.40 7.93 -4.63
N VAL A 305 6.71 8.14 -4.62
CA VAL A 305 7.65 7.38 -5.44
C VAL A 305 8.74 6.85 -4.54
N TYR A 306 9.02 5.55 -4.62
CA TYR A 306 10.05 4.89 -3.84
C TYR A 306 11.07 4.25 -4.79
N LEU A 307 12.34 4.36 -4.45
CA LEU A 307 13.42 3.65 -5.12
C LEU A 307 13.88 2.50 -4.23
N LEU A 308 13.71 1.29 -4.72
CA LEU A 308 14.05 0.05 -4.03
C LEU A 308 15.33 -0.57 -4.58
N ASP A 309 16.15 -1.14 -3.70
CA ASP A 309 17.26 -2.02 -4.10
C ASP A 309 16.79 -3.46 -4.40
N GLU A 310 17.73 -4.32 -4.78
CA GLU A 310 17.52 -5.75 -5.05
C GLU A 310 16.97 -6.55 -3.87
N ASN A 311 17.17 -6.05 -2.64
CA ASN A 311 16.73 -6.67 -1.39
C ASN A 311 15.41 -6.07 -0.89
N CYS A 312 14.71 -5.29 -1.72
CA CYS A 312 13.47 -4.60 -1.37
C CYS A 312 13.62 -3.53 -0.28
N ARG A 313 14.81 -2.95 -0.09
CA ARG A 313 15.02 -1.83 0.85
C ARG A 313 14.75 -0.50 0.17
N ILE A 314 14.12 0.42 0.89
CA ILE A 314 13.84 1.78 0.44
C ILE A 314 15.14 2.60 0.53
N ARG A 315 15.71 2.91 -0.64
CA ARG A 315 16.97 3.67 -0.78
C ARG A 315 16.73 5.17 -0.93
N TRP A 316 15.54 5.53 -1.43
CA TRP A 316 15.08 6.90 -1.59
C TRP A 316 13.56 6.92 -1.69
N ALA A 317 12.95 8.04 -1.32
CA ALA A 317 11.52 8.26 -1.46
C ALA A 317 11.22 9.73 -1.77
N GLY A 318 10.14 9.96 -2.52
CA GLY A 318 9.59 11.27 -2.82
C GLY A 318 8.07 11.31 -2.67
N SER A 319 7.53 12.51 -2.45
CA SER A 319 6.11 12.75 -2.26
C SER A 319 5.62 13.93 -3.08
N GLY A 320 4.38 13.86 -3.58
CA GLY A 320 3.72 14.95 -4.29
C GLY A 320 4.28 15.23 -5.68
N ASN A 321 4.33 16.51 -6.04
CA ASN A 321 4.92 16.94 -7.31
C ASN A 321 6.45 16.97 -7.20
N ALA A 322 7.11 16.52 -8.26
CA ALA A 322 8.56 16.53 -8.36
C ALA A 322 9.13 17.93 -8.47
N GLU A 323 10.07 18.25 -7.59
CA GLU A 323 10.98 19.39 -7.76
C GLU A 323 12.18 18.97 -8.64
N PRO A 324 12.80 19.89 -9.40
CA PRO A 324 13.91 19.57 -10.29
C PRO A 324 15.07 18.85 -9.59
N GLN A 325 15.40 19.27 -8.37
CA GLN A 325 16.43 18.66 -7.55
C GLN A 325 16.10 17.20 -7.18
N GLU A 326 14.82 16.88 -6.98
CA GLU A 326 14.36 15.54 -6.64
C GLU A 326 14.40 14.61 -7.86
N LEU A 327 14.14 15.14 -9.06
CA LEU A 327 14.29 14.39 -10.32
C LEU A 327 15.74 13.99 -10.54
N GLU A 328 16.67 14.92 -10.37
CA GLU A 328 18.11 14.64 -10.46
C GLU A 328 18.56 13.62 -9.41
N ALA A 329 18.10 13.77 -8.16
CA ALA A 329 18.40 12.83 -7.08
C ALA A 329 17.90 11.42 -7.38
N LEU A 330 16.69 11.27 -7.92
CA LEU A 330 16.13 9.98 -8.33
C LEU A 330 16.95 9.36 -9.47
N ASN A 331 17.26 10.14 -10.51
CA ASN A 331 18.00 9.67 -11.68
C ASN A 331 19.42 9.22 -11.31
N ASN A 332 20.11 10.01 -10.50
CA ASN A 332 21.43 9.66 -9.96
C ASN A 332 21.34 8.47 -9.00
N GLY A 333 20.25 8.40 -8.23
CA GLY A 333 19.95 7.28 -7.35
C GLY A 333 19.87 5.95 -8.09
N VAL A 334 19.14 5.91 -9.21
CA VAL A 334 19.03 4.71 -10.06
C VAL A 334 20.40 4.31 -10.60
N ARG A 335 21.16 5.24 -11.19
CA ARG A 335 22.51 4.95 -11.72
C ARG A 335 23.44 4.39 -10.64
N LYS A 336 23.39 4.97 -9.44
CA LYS A 336 24.21 4.53 -8.30
C LYS A 336 23.83 3.13 -7.81
N LEU A 337 22.54 2.81 -7.71
CA LEU A 337 22.11 1.47 -7.32
C LEU A 337 22.50 0.41 -8.36
N VAL A 338 22.43 0.75 -9.65
CA VAL A 338 22.88 -0.14 -10.73
C VAL A 338 24.37 -0.42 -10.59
N GLN A 339 25.18 0.60 -10.29
CA GLN A 339 26.60 0.42 -10.03
C GLN A 339 26.87 -0.39 -8.76
N GLU A 340 26.17 -0.10 -7.65
CA GLU A 340 26.28 -0.86 -6.40
C GLU A 340 25.96 -2.34 -6.64
N ARG A 341 24.95 -2.63 -7.46
CA ARG A 341 24.58 -3.99 -7.84
C ARG A 341 25.63 -4.68 -8.70
N ARG A 342 26.19 -4.01 -9.72
CA ARG A 342 27.27 -4.58 -10.56
C ARG A 342 28.46 -4.99 -9.70
N VAL A 343 28.90 -4.11 -8.81
CA VAL A 343 29.99 -4.39 -7.86
C VAL A 343 29.63 -5.54 -6.91
N SER A 344 28.37 -5.62 -6.44
CA SER A 344 27.94 -6.70 -5.56
C SER A 344 27.99 -8.06 -6.29
N VAL A 345 27.51 -8.12 -7.54
CA VAL A 345 27.58 -9.33 -8.39
C VAL A 345 29.03 -9.74 -8.66
N GLU A 346 29.90 -8.80 -9.04
CA GLU A 346 31.34 -9.04 -9.25
C GLU A 346 32.05 -9.56 -7.99
N SER A 347 31.61 -9.15 -6.80
CA SER A 347 32.16 -9.64 -5.53
C SER A 347 31.61 -11.01 -5.09
N GLU A 348 30.41 -11.37 -5.55
CA GLU A 348 29.75 -12.65 -5.24
C GLU A 348 30.14 -13.76 -6.21
N THR A 349 30.60 -13.42 -7.42
CA THR A 349 31.21 -14.38 -8.35
C THR A 349 32.43 -15.02 -7.70
N PRO A 350 32.44 -16.35 -7.46
CA PRO A 350 33.53 -17.02 -6.77
C PRO A 350 34.82 -16.90 -7.57
N ALA A 351 35.96 -16.74 -6.88
CA ALA A 351 37.31 -16.74 -7.48
C ALA A 351 37.64 -17.95 -8.40
N ALA A 352 36.79 -18.98 -8.40
CA ALA A 352 36.85 -20.12 -9.32
C ALA A 352 36.55 -19.74 -10.78
N GLU A 353 35.72 -18.73 -11.04
CA GLU A 353 35.44 -18.26 -12.41
C GLU A 353 36.65 -17.49 -12.97
N TRP A 354 37.29 -16.63 -12.17
CA TRP A 354 38.56 -16.00 -12.53
C TRP A 354 39.68 -17.02 -12.81
N ALA A 355 39.76 -18.10 -12.03
CA ALA A 355 40.73 -19.18 -12.28
C ALA A 355 40.42 -20.01 -13.55
N SER A 356 39.18 -19.98 -14.05
CA SER A 356 38.77 -20.64 -15.29
C SER A 356 39.01 -19.76 -16.53
N GLU A 357 38.86 -18.44 -16.40
CA GLU A 357 39.17 -17.47 -17.46
C GLU A 357 40.69 -17.41 -17.74
N GLU A 358 41.54 -17.42 -16.71
CA GLU A 358 43.00 -17.47 -16.88
C GLU A 358 43.48 -18.77 -17.57
N LYS A 359 42.77 -19.88 -17.38
CA LYS A 359 43.07 -21.16 -18.06
C LYS A 359 42.57 -21.21 -19.50
N GLY A 360 41.56 -20.41 -19.87
CA GLY A 360 41.04 -20.31 -21.22
C GLY A 360 41.93 -19.49 -22.17
N GLU A 361 42.64 -18.48 -21.63
CA GLU A 361 43.46 -17.57 -22.44
C GLU A 361 44.88 -18.12 -22.73
N GLN A 362 45.34 -19.15 -22.00
CA GLN A 362 46.68 -19.75 -22.19
C GLN A 362 46.79 -20.82 -23.30
N VAL A 363 45.76 -21.04 -24.14
CA VAL A 363 45.81 -22.05 -25.24
C VAL A 363 46.14 -21.42 -26.60
N LYS A 364 46.91 -20.32 -26.64
CA LYS A 364 47.64 -19.92 -27.86
C LYS A 364 49.10 -20.34 -27.72
N LYS A 365 49.37 -21.64 -27.92
CA LYS A 365 50.75 -22.16 -28.01
C LYS A 365 51.51 -21.43 -29.12
N ALA A 366 52.66 -20.87 -28.74
CA ALA A 366 53.59 -20.22 -29.65
C ALA A 366 54.02 -21.17 -30.77
N ARG A 367 53.95 -20.68 -32.02
CA ARG A 367 54.49 -21.32 -33.20
C ARG A 367 56.02 -21.27 -33.12
N VAL A 368 56.64 -22.38 -32.74
CA VAL A 368 58.09 -22.56 -32.85
C VAL A 368 58.42 -22.71 -34.33
N VAL A 369 59.02 -21.68 -34.92
CA VAL A 369 59.72 -21.75 -36.19
C VAL A 369 61.17 -22.12 -35.86
N MET A 370 61.67 -23.22 -36.39
CA MET A 370 63.10 -23.55 -36.39
C MET A 370 63.63 -23.61 -37.83
N PRO A 371 64.90 -23.23 -38.04
CA PRO A 371 65.48 -22.79 -39.31
C PRO A 371 65.70 -23.88 -40.35
#